data_AF-A0A966JBC4-F1
#
_entry.id   AF-A0A966JBC4-F1
#
_cell.length_a   1.000
_cell.length_b   1.000
_cell.length_c   1.000
_cell.angle_alpha   90.00
_cell.angle_beta   90.00
_cell.angle_gamma   90.00
#
_symmetry.space_group_name_H-M   'P 1'
#
loop_
_entity.id
_entity.type
_entity.pdbx_description
1 polymer ?
#
loop_
_entity_poly.entity_id
_entity_poly.type
_entity_poly.pdbx_seq_one_letter_code
_entity_poly.pdbx_strand_id
1 'polypeptide(L)'
;MSSKVSQAGKGELAFAGSLFLVSLVVYWDTHKLVIPDNNVAVSPRTFPYIVATVLLLASIGVIFQVLRGKAATPEGVDPNEPFQRADFK
;
A
#
# COMPACT_ATOMS: atom_id res chain seq x y z
N MET A 1 12.85 21.40 -10.17
CA MET A 1 13.76 20.45 -9.48
C MET A 1 13.31 19.05 -9.87
N SER A 2 13.96 18.44 -10.87
CA SER A 2 13.55 17.12 -11.40
C SER A 2 14.28 16.03 -10.62
N SER A 3 13.73 15.64 -9.47
CA SER A 3 14.29 14.55 -8.68
C SER A 3 13.89 13.23 -9.32
N LYS A 4 14.82 12.60 -10.04
CA LYS A 4 14.67 11.19 -10.44
C LYS A 4 14.46 10.37 -9.16
N VAL A 5 13.32 9.68 -9.08
CA VAL A 5 13.04 8.75 -7.97
C VAL A 5 14.16 7.71 -7.91
N SER A 6 14.73 7.50 -6.72
CA SER A 6 15.79 6.52 -6.49
C SER A 6 15.35 5.11 -6.88
N GLN A 7 16.29 4.20 -7.14
CA GLN A 7 15.93 2.82 -7.51
C GLN A 7 15.07 2.14 -6.42
N ALA A 8 15.39 2.38 -5.14
CA ALA A 8 14.57 1.96 -4.00
C ALA A 8 13.17 2.60 -4.03
N GLY A 9 13.08 3.91 -4.26
CA GLY A 9 11.80 4.61 -4.36
C GLY A 9 10.92 4.12 -5.51
N LYS A 10 11.49 3.62 -6.62
CA LYS A 10 10.70 2.99 -7.69
C LYS A 10 10.04 1.69 -7.23
N GLY A 11 10.76 0.88 -6.45
CA GLY A 11 10.22 -0.35 -5.85
C GLY A 11 9.12 -0.04 -4.83
N GLU A 12 9.37 0.94 -3.97
CA GLU A 12 8.37 1.40 -2.99
C GLU A 12 7.12 1.97 -3.65
N LEU A 13 7.24 2.75 -4.73
CA LEU A 13 6.09 3.24 -5.49
C LEU A 13 5.30 2.11 -6.16
N ALA A 14 5.98 1.12 -6.72
CA ALA A 14 5.31 -0.04 -7.31
C ALA A 14 4.53 -0.83 -6.25
N PHE A 15 5.13 -1.03 -5.07
CA PHE A 15 4.48 -1.69 -3.94
C PHE A 15 3.31 -0.87 -3.37
N ALA A 16 3.51 0.41 -3.09
CA ALA A 16 2.44 1.27 -2.58
C ALA A 16 1.31 1.44 -3.61
N GLY A 17 1.65 1.53 -4.89
CA GLY A 17 0.68 1.56 -5.99
C GLY A 17 -0.15 0.28 -6.08
N SER A 18 0.45 -0.90 -5.89
CA SER A 18 -0.31 -2.16 -5.89
C SER A 18 -1.25 -2.24 -4.69
N LEU A 19 -0.80 -1.85 -3.49
CA LEU A 19 -1.67 -1.79 -2.30
C LEU A 19 -2.83 -0.80 -2.46
N PHE A 20 -2.57 0.35 -3.09
CA PHE A 20 -3.60 1.32 -3.43
C PHE A 20 -4.67 0.69 -4.34
N LEU A 21 -4.26 0.03 -5.42
CA LEU A 21 -5.20 -0.63 -6.33
C LEU A 21 -5.96 -1.76 -5.64
N VAL A 22 -5.29 -2.58 -4.84
CA VAL A 22 -5.93 -3.65 -4.05
C VAL A 22 -7.00 -3.07 -3.13
N SER A 23 -6.73 -1.95 -2.45
CA SER A 23 -7.73 -1.32 -1.59
C SER A 23 -9.00 -0.92 -2.35
N LEU A 24 -8.87 -0.39 -3.58
CA LEU A 24 -10.00 -0.05 -4.44
C LEU A 24 -10.79 -1.29 -4.88
N VAL A 25 -10.09 -2.39 -5.20
CA VAL A 25 -10.73 -3.67 -5.51
C VAL A 25 -11.51 -4.20 -4.31
N VAL A 26 -10.94 -4.12 -3.09
CA VAL A 26 -11.66 -4.53 -1.87
C VAL A 26 -12.90 -3.70 -1.65
N TYR A 27 -12.87 -2.38 -1.86
CA TYR A 27 -14.07 -1.54 -1.80
C TYR A 27 -15.15 -1.99 -2.79
N TRP A 28 -14.74 -2.28 -4.02
CA TRP A 28 -15.63 -2.73 -5.09
C TRP A 28 -16.29 -4.07 -4.74
N ASP A 29 -15.50 -5.06 -4.31
CA ASP A 29 -16.01 -6.38 -3.95
C ASP A 29 -16.90 -6.32 -2.71
N THR A 30 -16.51 -5.52 -1.71
CA THR A 30 -17.30 -5.32 -0.49
C THR A 30 -18.67 -4.69 -0.82
N HIS A 31 -18.73 -3.78 -1.79
CA HIS A 31 -19.98 -3.15 -2.19
C HIS A 31 -20.96 -4.14 -2.84
N LYS A 32 -20.44 -5.14 -3.56
CA LYS A 32 -21.22 -6.20 -4.22
C LYS A 32 -21.62 -7.34 -3.29
N LEU A 33 -21.17 -7.32 -2.04
CA LEU A 33 -21.37 -8.42 -1.10
C LEU A 33 -22.83 -8.52 -0.69
N VAL A 34 -23.50 -9.62 -1.04
CA VAL A 34 -24.91 -9.87 -0.66
C VAL A 34 -24.96 -10.11 0.84
N ILE A 35 -25.70 -9.26 1.57
CA ILE A 35 -25.85 -9.39 3.02
C ILE A 35 -27.17 -10.14 3.27
N PRO A 36 -27.19 -11.17 4.13
CA PRO A 36 -28.44 -11.78 4.57
C PRO A 36 -29.29 -10.77 5.38
N ASP A 37 -30.61 -10.87 5.29
CA ASP A 37 -31.57 -9.99 5.98
C ASP A 37 -31.71 -10.30 7.49
N ASN A 38 -30.60 -10.60 8.16
CA ASN A 38 -30.58 -10.79 9.61
C ASN A 38 -30.35 -9.46 10.34
N ASN A 39 -31.03 -9.27 11.46
CA ASN A 39 -30.90 -8.06 12.29
C ASN A 39 -29.59 -8.12 13.10
N VAL A 40 -28.46 -7.82 12.45
CA VAL A 40 -27.12 -7.78 13.06
C VAL A 40 -26.75 -6.33 13.37
N ALA A 41 -26.22 -6.08 14.57
CA ALA A 41 -25.87 -4.73 15.02
C ALA A 41 -24.75 -4.06 14.19
N VAL A 42 -23.90 -4.86 13.55
CA VAL A 42 -22.80 -4.38 12.69
C VAL A 42 -22.84 -5.15 11.38
N SER A 43 -22.73 -4.43 10.27
CA SER A 43 -22.72 -5.05 8.93
C SER A 43 -21.47 -5.93 8.75
N PRO A 44 -21.59 -7.11 8.13
CA PRO A 44 -20.44 -7.90 7.68
C PRO A 44 -19.49 -7.14 6.75
N ARG A 45 -19.97 -6.07 6.08
CA ARG A 45 -19.15 -5.19 5.23
C ARG A 45 -18.26 -4.22 6.01
N THR A 46 -18.52 -4.01 7.29
CA THR A 46 -17.79 -3.02 8.11
C THR A 46 -16.30 -3.35 8.21
N PHE A 47 -15.95 -4.60 8.49
CA PHE A 47 -14.55 -5.00 8.60
C PHE A 47 -13.78 -4.82 7.28
N PRO A 48 -14.24 -5.34 6.13
CA PRO A 48 -13.59 -5.09 4.84
C PRO A 48 -13.42 -3.59 4.53
N TYR A 49 -14.44 -2.76 4.82
CA TYR A 49 -14.32 -1.31 4.62
C TYR A 49 -13.25 -0.67 5.50
N ILE A 50 -13.17 -1.04 6.78
CA ILE A 50 -12.14 -0.50 7.69
C ILE A 50 -10.74 -0.87 7.18
N VAL A 51 -10.52 -2.15 6.86
CA VAL A 51 -9.23 -2.64 6.36
C VAL A 51 -8.84 -1.96 5.05
N ALA A 52 -9.78 -1.86 4.10
CA ALA A 52 -9.56 -1.16 2.83
C ALA A 52 -9.21 0.32 3.05
N THR A 53 -9.89 0.99 4.00
CA THR A 53 -9.62 2.40 4.33
C THR A 53 -8.22 2.59 4.87
N VAL A 54 -7.82 1.78 5.85
CA VAL A 54 -6.47 1.85 6.44
C VAL A 54 -5.40 1.59 5.39
N LEU A 55 -5.59 0.59 4.55
CA LEU A 55 -4.66 0.24 3.48
C LEU A 55 -4.55 1.35 2.42
N LEU A 56 -5.68 1.94 2.03
CA LEU A 56 -5.75 3.07 1.10
C LEU A 56 -4.98 4.27 1.66
N LEU A 57 -5.23 4.66 2.91
CA LEU A 57 -4.55 5.79 3.54
C LEU A 57 -3.05 5.55 3.71
N ALA A 58 -2.65 4.34 4.12
CA ALA A 58 -1.25 3.98 4.26
C ALA A 58 -0.50 4.02 2.91
N SER A 59 -1.08 3.45 1.86
CA SER A 59 -0.48 3.45 0.51
C SER A 59 -0.37 4.85 -0.06
N ILE A 60 -1.40 5.70 0.09
CA ILE A 60 -1.34 7.12 -0.27
C ILE A 60 -0.21 7.82 0.50
N GLY A 61 -0.10 7.58 1.80
CA GLY A 61 0.95 8.13 2.64
C GLY A 61 2.35 7.78 2.14
N VAL A 62 2.60 6.51 1.81
CA VAL A 62 3.88 6.05 1.25
C VAL A 62 4.16 6.70 -0.10
N ILE A 63 3.17 6.73 -1.02
CA ILE A 63 3.32 7.38 -2.33
C ILE A 63 3.76 8.84 -2.14
N PHE A 64 3.12 9.60 -1.24
CA PHE A 64 3.52 10.98 -0.97
C PHE A 64 4.92 11.10 -0.38
N GLN A 65 5.34 10.19 0.50
CA GLN A 65 6.70 10.21 1.06
C GLN A 65 7.76 9.96 -0.01
N VAL A 66 7.56 8.97 -0.87
CA VAL A 66 8.49 8.67 -1.96
C VAL A 66 8.55 9.81 -2.98
N LEU A 67 7.40 10.38 -3.35
CA LEU A 67 7.35 11.55 -4.25
C LEU A 67 8.03 12.79 -3.65
N ARG A 68 8.10 12.91 -2.32
CA ARG A 68 8.86 13.94 -1.61
C ARG A 68 10.36 13.63 -1.50
N GLY A 69 10.82 12.54 -2.12
CA GLY A 69 12.23 12.11 -2.08
C GLY A 69 12.62 11.38 -0.80
N LYS A 70 11.66 11.03 0.07
CA LYS A 70 11.89 10.26 1.29
C LYS A 70 11.66 8.77 1.02
N ALA A 71 12.54 8.16 0.23
CA ALA A 71 12.56 6.70 0.09
C ALA A 71 13.05 6.07 1.40
N ALA A 72 12.52 4.91 1.75
CA ALA A 72 13.00 4.15 2.89
C ALA A 72 14.45 3.71 2.67
N THR A 73 15.21 3.65 3.77
CA THR A 73 16.50 3.00 3.77
C THR A 73 16.29 1.50 3.57
N PRO A 74 17.01 0.86 2.65
CA PRO A 74 16.92 -0.58 2.45
C PRO A 74 17.20 -1.31 3.76
N GLU A 75 16.45 -2.37 4.05
CA GLU A 75 16.73 -3.26 5.17
C GLU A 75 18.08 -3.94 4.92
N GLY A 76 19.10 -3.54 5.67
CA GLY A 76 20.50 -3.97 5.54
C GLY A 76 21.19 -3.93 6.90
N VAL A 77 22.39 -4.51 7.01
CA VAL A 77 23.10 -4.57 8.30
C VAL A 77 23.75 -3.22 8.62
N ASP A 78 24.12 -2.45 7.60
CA ASP A 78 24.69 -1.11 7.73
C ASP A 78 23.88 -0.08 6.90
N PRO A 79 23.49 1.08 7.47
CA PRO A 79 22.83 2.15 6.72
C PRO A 79 23.61 2.67 5.50
N ASN A 80 24.93 2.44 5.45
CA ASN A 80 25.79 2.82 4.33
C ASN A 80 25.93 1.73 3.25
N GLU A 81 25.32 0.55 3.43
CA GLU A 81 25.37 -0.51 2.41
C GLU A 81 24.58 -0.09 1.16
N PRO A 82 25.18 -0.22 -0.04
CA PRO A 82 24.48 0.09 -1.28
C PRO A 82 23.31 -0.86 -1.47
N PHE A 83 22.19 -0.32 -1.99
CA PHE A 83 21.00 -1.12 -2.29
C PHE A 83 21.36 -2.35 -3.14
N GLN A 84 21.20 -3.53 -2.55
CA GLN A 84 21.41 -4.80 -3.23
C GLN A 84 20.08 -5.27 -3.79
N ARG A 85 20.02 -5.55 -5.10
CA ARG A 85 18.82 -6.15 -5.69
C ARG A 85 18.66 -7.54 -5.09
N ALA A 86 17.41 -7.94 -4.80
CA ALA A 86 17.11 -9.33 -4.45
C ALA A 86 17.68 -10.23 -5.56
N ASP A 87 18.64 -11.08 -5.20
CA ASP A 87 19.25 -12.04 -6.11
C ASP A 87 18.22 -13.14 -6.37
N PHE A 88 17.44 -12.99 -7.43
CA PHE A 88 16.55 -14.04 -7.92
C PHE A 88 17.40 -14.96 -8.80
N LYS A 89 17.90 -16.04 -8.21
CA LYS A 89 18.56 -17.13 -8.93
C LYS A 89 17.60 -18.29 -9.17
#